data_AF-A0A9N9TI67-F1
#
_entry.id   AF-A0A9N9TI67-F1
#
_cell.length_a   1.000
_cell.length_b   1.000
_cell.length_c   1.000
_cell.angle_alpha   90.00
_cell.angle_beta   90.00
_cell.angle_gamma   90.00
#
_symmetry.space_group_name_H-M   'P 1'
#
loop_
_entity.id
_entity.type
_entity.pdbx_description
1 polymer ?
#
loop_
_entity_poly.entity_id
_entity_poly.type
_entity_poly.pdbx_seq_one_letter_code
_entity_poly.pdbx_strand_id
1 'polypeptide(L)'
;MSKKNPNVKVREANLLEAVNSNSNNVDTMLEKVQEIDYTCTFEKCKSKTKNFGIECKFCKGRFCTSHGLPEIHGCGEAVRREERTKFLHQNPTVSQEKHSQAQTKLKMKLKQLQQERKSKGKPK
;
A
#
# COMPACT_ATOMS: atom_id res chain seq x y z
N MET A 1 -5.95 8.69 3.36
CA MET A 1 -6.47 8.24 4.68
C MET A 1 -6.72 6.73 4.60
N SER A 2 -5.77 5.91 5.08
CA SER A 2 -5.97 4.44 5.13
C SER A 2 -7.00 4.13 6.20
N LYS A 3 -8.18 3.67 5.79
CA LYS A 3 -9.22 3.19 6.71
C LYS A 3 -8.66 2.01 7.49
N LYS A 4 -8.53 2.14 8.81
CA LYS A 4 -8.09 1.06 9.69
C LYS A 4 -9.18 -0.03 9.70
N ASN A 5 -8.81 -1.26 9.35
CA ASN A 5 -9.74 -2.39 9.30
C ASN A 5 -10.11 -2.85 10.72
N PRO A 6 -11.38 -3.24 10.96
CA PRO A 6 -11.87 -3.61 12.29
C PRO A 6 -11.42 -4.99 12.76
N ASN A 7 -10.64 -5.73 11.96
CA ASN A 7 -10.17 -7.09 12.29
C ASN A 7 -8.66 -7.15 12.57
N VAL A 8 -8.02 -5.99 12.69
CA VAL A 8 -6.59 -5.84 12.95
C VAL A 8 -6.43 -5.26 14.34
N LYS A 9 -5.67 -5.93 15.21
CA LYS A 9 -5.41 -5.45 16.57
C LYS A 9 -4.87 -4.02 16.55
N VAL A 10 -5.28 -3.23 17.54
CA VAL A 10 -4.70 -1.91 17.81
C VAL A 10 -3.29 -2.10 18.39
N ARG A 11 -2.32 -2.31 17.51
CA ARG A 11 -0.88 -2.45 17.86
C ARG A 11 -0.34 -1.19 18.51
N GLU A 12 -0.77 -0.02 18.04
CA GLU A 12 -0.33 1.28 18.55
C GLU A 12 -0.53 1.41 20.07
N ALA A 13 -1.69 0.99 20.59
CA ALA A 13 -1.97 1.05 22.02
C ALA A 13 -1.06 0.11 22.84
N ASN A 14 -0.84 -1.11 22.37
CA ASN A 14 0.05 -2.08 23.03
C ASN A 14 1.53 -1.65 22.98
N LEU A 15 1.94 -1.01 21.89
CA LEU A 15 3.30 -0.47 21.76
C LEU A 15 3.51 0.71 22.72
N LEU A 16 2.53 1.61 22.82
CA LEU A 16 2.57 2.73 23.77
C LEU A 16 2.63 2.24 25.23
N GLU A 17 1.87 1.19 25.57
CA GLU A 17 1.93 0.58 26.89
C GLU A 17 3.28 -0.10 27.17
N ALA A 18 3.86 -0.79 26.18
CA ALA A 18 5.18 -1.41 26.30
C ALA A 18 6.29 -0.36 26.51
N VAL A 19 6.19 0.80 25.86
CA VAL A 19 7.15 1.91 25.99
C VAL A 19 6.97 2.69 27.30
N ASN A 20 5.73 2.87 27.75
CA ASN A 20 5.42 3.60 28.99
C ASN A 20 5.54 2.74 30.26
N SER A 21 5.70 1.42 30.12
CA SER A 21 6.00 0.52 31.24
C SER A 21 7.34 0.95 31.87
N ASN A 22 7.28 1.59 33.04
CA ASN A 22 8.37 2.22 33.79
C ASN A 22 9.45 1.21 34.27
N SER A 23 10.10 0.55 33.33
CA SER A 23 11.24 -0.33 33.54
C SER A 23 12.50 0.49 33.31
N ASN A 24 13.32 0.67 34.33
CA ASN A 24 14.60 1.37 34.24
C ASN A 24 15.66 0.60 33.40
N ASN A 25 15.25 -0.44 32.67
CA ASN A 25 16.11 -1.30 31.88
C ASN A 25 15.64 -1.35 30.42
N VAL A 26 16.45 -0.78 29.54
CA VAL A 26 16.19 -0.66 28.10
C VAL A 26 16.01 -2.03 27.44
N ASP A 27 16.77 -3.05 27.86
CA ASP A 27 16.70 -4.39 27.26
C ASP A 27 15.31 -5.02 27.43
N THR A 28 14.71 -4.86 28.61
CA THR A 28 13.36 -5.36 28.88
C THR A 28 12.28 -4.66 28.03
N MET A 29 12.50 -3.41 27.63
CA MET A 29 11.60 -2.71 26.72
C MET A 29 11.74 -3.24 25.30
N LEU A 30 12.98 -3.48 24.83
CA LEU A 30 13.22 -4.05 23.51
C LEU A 30 12.60 -5.45 23.37
N GLU A 31 12.69 -6.29 24.40
CA GLU A 31 12.09 -7.62 24.39
C GLU A 31 10.57 -7.56 24.22
N LYS A 32 9.88 -6.69 24.97
CA LYS A 32 8.42 -6.52 24.86
C LYS A 32 7.99 -6.01 23.48
N VAL A 33 8.73 -5.06 22.91
CA VAL A 33 8.46 -4.56 21.55
C VAL A 33 8.65 -5.68 20.53
N GLN A 34 9.73 -6.46 20.64
CA GLN A 34 9.97 -7.61 19.78
C GLN A 34 8.84 -8.66 19.87
N GLU A 35 8.32 -8.93 21.06
CA GLU A 35 7.20 -9.87 21.23
C GLU A 35 5.93 -9.39 20.52
N ILE A 36 5.63 -8.10 20.58
CA ILE A 36 4.48 -7.50 19.88
C ILE A 36 4.67 -7.60 18.36
N ASP A 37 5.88 -7.34 17.88
CA ASP A 37 6.23 -7.42 16.46
C ASP A 37 6.17 -8.85 15.90
N TYR A 38 6.62 -9.82 16.70
CA TYR A 38 6.59 -11.24 16.36
C TYR A 38 5.27 -11.93 16.67
N THR A 39 4.20 -11.22 16.99
CA THR A 39 2.86 -11.80 17.23
C THR A 39 1.93 -11.48 16.08
N CYS A 40 1.07 -12.45 15.70
CA CYS A 40 0.05 -12.24 14.69
C CYS A 40 -0.88 -11.05 15.03
N THR A 41 -1.07 -10.17 14.05
CA THR A 41 -1.84 -8.92 14.18
C THR A 41 -3.36 -9.15 14.13
N PHE A 42 -3.82 -10.37 13.85
CA PHE A 42 -5.23 -10.73 13.82
C PHE A 42 -5.82 -10.78 15.24
N GLU A 43 -6.99 -10.17 15.49
CA GLU A 43 -7.57 -9.96 16.83
C GLU A 43 -7.63 -11.22 17.69
N LYS A 44 -8.10 -12.32 17.11
CA LYS A 44 -8.32 -13.58 17.83
C LYS A 44 -7.10 -14.51 17.86
N CYS A 45 -6.02 -14.15 17.18
CA CYS A 45 -4.84 -15.02 17.03
C CYS A 45 -3.70 -14.55 17.95
N LYS A 46 -3.10 -15.47 18.71
CA LYS A 46 -1.91 -15.20 19.55
C LYS A 46 -0.67 -15.97 19.08
N SER A 47 -0.70 -16.49 17.85
CA SER A 47 0.41 -17.27 17.31
C SER A 47 1.65 -16.41 17.10
N LYS A 48 2.81 -16.93 17.51
CA LYS A 48 4.12 -16.30 17.28
C LYS A 48 4.55 -16.51 15.82
N THR A 49 4.94 -15.44 15.16
CA THR A 49 5.37 -15.36 13.77
C THR A 49 6.86 -15.02 13.65
N LYS A 50 7.67 -15.36 14.67
CA LYS A 50 9.11 -15.04 14.75
C LYS A 50 9.88 -15.56 13.53
N ASN A 51 9.68 -16.84 13.19
CA ASN A 51 10.41 -17.49 12.09
C ASN A 51 9.70 -17.31 10.74
N PHE A 52 8.38 -17.50 10.72
CA PHE A 52 7.58 -17.39 9.51
C PHE A 52 6.41 -16.45 9.76
N GLY A 53 6.39 -15.33 9.03
CA GLY A 53 5.31 -14.36 9.05
C GLY A 53 5.07 -13.85 7.64
N ILE A 54 3.80 -13.64 7.31
CA ILE A 54 3.38 -13.02 6.06
C ILE A 54 3.04 -11.57 6.36
N GLU A 55 3.61 -10.65 5.61
CA GLU A 55 3.33 -9.22 5.72
C GLU A 55 2.33 -8.78 4.66
N CYS A 56 1.28 -8.06 5.08
CA CYS A 56 0.31 -7.52 4.15
C CYS A 56 0.75 -6.17 3.58
N LYS A 57 0.72 -6.00 2.25
CA LYS A 57 1.09 -4.76 1.57
C LYS A 57 0.21 -3.55 1.93
N PHE A 58 -1.03 -3.78 2.33
CA PHE A 58 -2.02 -2.73 2.56
C PHE A 58 -2.04 -2.24 4.00
N CYS A 59 -2.14 -3.16 4.96
CA CYS A 59 -2.18 -2.82 6.39
C CYS A 59 -0.81 -2.89 7.08
N LYS A 60 0.23 -3.39 6.40
CA LYS A 60 1.59 -3.59 6.94
C LYS A 60 1.63 -4.42 8.23
N GLY A 61 0.59 -5.20 8.48
CA GLY A 61 0.51 -6.14 9.59
C GLY A 61 1.28 -7.42 9.29
N ARG A 62 1.87 -8.02 10.32
CA ARG A 62 2.48 -9.36 10.26
C ARG A 62 1.47 -10.39 10.73
N PHE A 63 1.30 -11.46 9.96
CA PHE A 63 0.31 -12.51 10.20
C PHE A 63 0.95 -13.90 10.14
N CYS A 64 0.33 -14.88 10.81
CA CYS A 64 0.71 -16.29 10.68
C CYS A 64 0.21 -16.85 9.34
N THR A 65 0.69 -18.04 8.97
CA THR A 65 0.34 -18.71 7.71
C THR A 65 -1.17 -18.92 7.53
N SER A 66 -1.93 -19.09 8.62
CA SER A 66 -3.39 -19.20 8.58
C SER A 66 -4.15 -17.89 8.36
N HIS A 67 -3.58 -16.74 8.77
CA HIS A 67 -4.25 -15.43 8.70
C HIS A 67 -3.56 -14.46 7.71
N GLY A 68 -2.56 -14.94 6.96
CA GLY A 68 -1.80 -14.12 6.01
C GLY A 68 -2.57 -13.69 4.78
N LEU A 69 -3.70 -14.35 4.48
CA LEU A 69 -4.51 -14.00 3.32
C LEU A 69 -5.26 -12.68 3.55
N PRO A 70 -5.22 -11.73 2.59
CA PRO A 70 -5.87 -10.44 2.72
C PRO A 70 -7.39 -10.51 2.91
N GLU A 71 -8.05 -11.55 2.40
CA GLU A 71 -9.49 -11.79 2.61
C GLU A 71 -9.83 -12.01 4.08
N ILE A 72 -8.93 -12.62 4.85
CA ILE A 72 -9.20 -13.03 6.24
C ILE A 72 -9.12 -11.83 7.19
N HIS A 73 -8.15 -10.94 6.99
CA HIS A 73 -7.95 -9.75 7.82
C HIS A 73 -8.55 -8.47 7.20
N GLY A 74 -9.42 -8.60 6.19
CA GLY A 74 -10.22 -7.52 5.61
C GLY A 74 -9.50 -6.60 4.62
N CYS A 75 -8.29 -6.94 4.17
CA CYS A 75 -7.60 -6.22 3.11
C CYS A 75 -7.95 -6.72 1.69
N GLY A 76 -8.85 -7.70 1.56
CA GLY A 76 -9.25 -8.31 0.29
C GLY A 76 -9.77 -7.32 -0.75
N GLU A 77 -10.63 -6.37 -0.34
CA GLU A 77 -11.16 -5.36 -1.27
C GLU A 77 -10.07 -4.45 -1.85
N ALA A 78 -9.04 -4.14 -1.06
CA ALA A 78 -7.93 -3.30 -1.50
C ALA A 78 -7.08 -4.04 -2.55
N VAL A 79 -6.79 -5.32 -2.30
CA VAL A 79 -6.13 -6.21 -3.27
C VAL A 79 -6.95 -6.31 -4.54
N ARG A 80 -8.25 -6.61 -4.42
CA ARG A 80 -9.15 -6.78 -5.55
C ARG A 80 -9.20 -5.53 -6.43
N ARG A 81 -9.19 -4.34 -5.82
CA ARG A 81 -9.15 -3.07 -6.55
C ARG A 81 -7.82 -2.91 -7.28
N GLU A 82 -6.70 -3.15 -6.61
CA GLU A 82 -5.37 -3.05 -7.20
C GLU A 82 -5.21 -4.03 -8.38
N GLU A 83 -5.53 -5.29 -8.18
CA GLU A 83 -5.44 -6.32 -9.24
C GLU A 83 -6.40 -6.05 -10.40
N ARG A 84 -7.61 -5.53 -10.12
CA ARG A 84 -8.53 -5.08 -11.18
C ARG A 84 -7.94 -3.93 -11.98
N THR A 85 -7.29 -2.95 -11.34
CA THR A 85 -6.65 -1.84 -12.06
C THR A 85 -5.48 -2.32 -12.90
N LYS A 86 -4.64 -3.23 -12.39
CA LYS A 86 -3.54 -3.83 -13.15
C LYS A 86 -4.04 -4.64 -14.35
N PHE A 87 -5.15 -5.35 -14.19
CA PHE A 87 -5.75 -6.12 -15.26
C PHE A 87 -6.37 -5.23 -16.35
N LEU A 88 -7.13 -4.21 -15.97
CA LEU A 88 -7.77 -3.28 -16.91
C LEU A 88 -6.78 -2.33 -17.58
N HIS A 89 -5.76 -1.91 -16.84
CA HIS A 89 -4.70 -1.03 -17.29
C HIS A 89 -3.38 -1.79 -17.25
N GLN A 90 -3.29 -2.86 -18.05
CA GLN A 90 -2.00 -3.45 -18.35
C GLN A 90 -1.15 -2.37 -19.00
N ASN A 91 -0.17 -1.83 -18.29
CA ASN A 91 0.82 -0.95 -18.89
C ASN A 91 1.52 -1.79 -19.97
N PRO A 92 1.30 -1.51 -21.27
CA PRO A 92 2.10 -2.19 -22.28
C PRO A 92 3.55 -1.81 -21.99
N THR A 93 4.45 -2.78 -22.00
CA THR A 93 5.90 -2.55 -21.94
C THR A 93 6.32 -1.91 -23.26
N VAL A 94 5.90 -0.66 -23.45
CA VAL A 94 6.28 0.16 -24.59
C VAL A 94 7.74 0.53 -24.34
N SER A 95 8.64 0.08 -25.23
CA SER A 95 10.04 0.52 -25.22
C SER A 95 10.12 2.04 -24.99
N GLN A 96 11.08 2.48 -24.18
CA GLN A 96 11.28 3.88 -23.83
C GLN A 96 11.35 4.79 -25.09
N GLU A 97 11.85 4.25 -26.20
CA GLU A 97 11.89 4.90 -27.52
C GLU A 97 10.49 5.10 -28.13
N LYS A 98 9.62 4.09 -28.05
CA LYS A 98 8.24 4.19 -28.55
C LYS A 98 7.42 5.19 -27.73
N HIS A 99 7.70 5.28 -26.43
CA HIS A 99 7.07 6.26 -25.55
C HIS A 99 7.51 7.70 -25.88
N SER A 100 8.81 7.95 -26.10
CA SER A 100 9.31 9.27 -26.47
C SER A 100 8.80 9.73 -27.83
N GLN A 101 8.73 8.83 -28.81
CA GLN A 101 8.15 9.12 -30.13
C GLN A 101 6.67 9.48 -30.04
N ALA A 102 5.88 8.73 -29.26
CA ALA A 102 4.47 9.03 -29.04
C ALA A 102 4.27 10.39 -28.35
N GLN A 103 5.11 10.72 -27.36
CA GLN A 103 5.08 11.99 -26.65
C GLN A 103 5.38 13.18 -27.60
N THR A 104 6.36 13.04 -28.48
CA THR A 104 6.69 14.08 -29.47
C THR A 104 5.55 14.29 -30.47
N LYS A 105 4.96 13.20 -31.00
CA LYS A 105 3.79 13.27 -31.90
C LYS A 105 2.60 13.97 -31.22
N LEU A 106 2.34 13.66 -29.96
CA LEU A 106 1.27 14.29 -29.19
C LEU A 106 1.51 15.79 -29.01
N LYS A 107 2.73 16.19 -28.65
CA LYS A 107 3.11 17.61 -28.52
C LYS A 107 2.92 18.38 -29.82
N MET A 108 3.33 17.80 -30.96
CA MET A 108 3.12 18.40 -32.27
C MET A 108 1.62 18.61 -32.57
N LYS A 109 0.79 17.58 -32.32
CA LYS A 109 -0.65 17.65 -32.56
C LYS A 109 -1.36 18.66 -31.65
N LEU A 110 -0.94 18.77 -30.39
CA LEU A 110 -1.43 19.80 -29.47
C LEU A 110 -1.07 21.22 -29.95
N LYS A 111 0.16 21.43 -30.45
CA LYS A 111 0.58 22.71 -31.01
C LYS A 111 -0.22 23.09 -32.26
N GLN A 112 -0.49 22.13 -33.13
CA GLN A 112 -1.34 22.33 -34.31
C GLN A 112 -2.77 22.71 -33.90
N LEU A 113 -3.39 21.95 -32.99
CA LEU A 113 -4.73 22.26 -32.47
C LEU A 113 -4.79 23.65 -31.78
N GLN A 114 -3.72 24.06 -31.09
CA GLN A 114 -3.61 25.41 -30.54
C GLN A 114 -3.55 26.49 -31.63
N GLN A 115 -2.82 26.25 -32.73
CA GLN A 115 -2.75 27.18 -33.86
C GLN A 115 -4.10 27.30 -34.58
N GLU A 116 -4.79 26.18 -34.81
CA GLU A 116 -6.12 26.15 -35.42
C GLU A 116 -7.18 26.88 -34.57
N ARG A 117 -7.06 26.84 -33.24
CA ARG A 117 -7.91 27.63 -32.34
C ARG A 117 -7.62 29.13 -32.43
N LYS A 118 -6.36 29.53 -32.64
CA LYS A 118 -5.96 30.94 -32.76
C LYS A 118 -6.31 31.55 -34.12
N SER A 119 -6.31 30.76 -35.19
CA SER A 119 -6.57 31.25 -36.56
C SER A 119 -8.05 31.52 -36.86
N LYS A 120 -8.98 31.08 -36.02
CA LYS A 120 -10.42 31.42 -36.12
C LYS A 120 -10.79 32.73 -35.41
N GLY A 121 -9.82 33.63 -35.18
CA GLY A 121 -10.07 34.97 -34.65
C GLY A 121 -10.90 35.82 -35.62
N LYS A 122 -12.15 36.09 -35.19
CA LYS A 122 -13.22 36.99 -35.68
C LYS A 122 -13.14 37.52 -37.15
N PRO A 123 -14.16 37.26 -38.00
CA PRO A 123 -14.25 37.91 -39.31
C PRO A 123 -14.36 39.44 -39.15
N LYS A 124 -13.67 40.17 -40.04
CA LYS A 124 -13.73 41.64 -40.16
C LYS A 124 -15.15 42.13 -40.32
#